data_AF-A0A1V6V4X7-F1
#
_entry.id   AF-A0A1V6V4X7-F1
#
_cell.length_a   1.000
_cell.length_b   1.000
_cell.length_c   1.000
_cell.angle_alpha   90.00
_cell.angle_beta   90.00
_cell.angle_gamma   90.00
#
_symmetry.space_group_name_H-M   'P 1'
#
loop_
_entity.id
_entity.type
_entity.pdbx_description
1 polymer ?
#
loop_
_entity_poly.entity_id
_entity_poly.type
_entity_poly.pdbx_seq_one_letter_code
_entity_poly.pdbx_strand_id
1 'polypeptide(L)'
;MPKTNKQIEIQLEKALDSLSEQSKPNITKTAREFAVPMHRLRRRWKGGKSLFQRQPNGRKLTPAQEGALCEYIEYFDSVGASINRRQIGVAADSILEEDHPRDSPDDPPKTGDHWLKRFLKRHPEYYIRRRKALD
;
A
#
# COMPACT_ATOMS: atom_id res chain seq x y z
N MET A 1 -25.63 -12.88 0.94
CA MET A 1 -24.49 -12.09 1.47
C MET A 1 -23.48 -11.84 0.36
N PRO A 2 -22.85 -10.65 0.30
CA PRO A 2 -21.82 -10.35 -0.69
C PRO A 2 -20.64 -11.33 -0.53
N LYS A 3 -20.09 -11.85 -1.65
CA LYS A 3 -19.13 -12.96 -1.62
C LYS A 3 -17.67 -12.51 -1.57
N THR A 4 -17.38 -11.27 -1.96
CA THR A 4 -16.01 -10.72 -1.99
C THR A 4 -15.88 -9.46 -1.14
N ASN A 5 -14.66 -9.15 -0.66
CA ASN A 5 -14.40 -7.91 0.08
C ASN A 5 -14.78 -6.65 -0.71
N LYS A 6 -14.63 -6.66 -2.05
CA LYS A 6 -15.02 -5.55 -2.92
C LYS A 6 -16.54 -5.35 -2.93
N GLN A 7 -17.32 -6.45 -3.05
CA GLN A 7 -18.78 -6.37 -3.00
C GLN A 7 -19.29 -5.97 -1.60
N ILE A 8 -18.66 -6.47 -0.52
CA ILE A 8 -18.99 -6.06 0.85
C ILE A 8 -18.75 -4.56 1.02
N GLU A 9 -17.66 -4.04 0.46
CA GLU A 9 -17.32 -2.62 0.54
C GLU A 9 -18.36 -1.73 -0.13
N ILE A 10 -18.80 -2.07 -1.35
CA ILE A 10 -19.84 -1.32 -2.07
C ILE A 10 -21.13 -1.26 -1.25
N GLN A 11 -21.52 -2.36 -0.60
CA GLN A 11 -22.72 -2.39 0.25
C GLN A 11 -22.51 -1.64 1.58
N LEU A 12 -21.28 -1.62 2.10
CA LEU A 12 -20.94 -0.83 3.28
C LEU A 12 -21.06 0.67 2.99
N GLU A 13 -20.62 1.14 1.83
CA GLU A 13 -20.78 2.54 1.42
C GLU A 13 -22.25 2.95 1.38
N LYS A 14 -23.09 2.18 0.67
CA LYS A 14 -24.55 2.42 0.63
C LYS A 14 -25.21 2.41 2.02
N ALA A 15 -24.78 1.48 2.89
CA ALA A 15 -25.29 1.40 4.25
C ALA A 15 -24.84 2.58 5.13
N LEU A 16 -23.68 3.17 4.88
CA LEU A 16 -23.21 4.37 5.58
C LEU A 16 -24.01 5.60 5.15
N ASP A 17 -24.27 5.74 3.85
CA ASP A 17 -25.10 6.83 3.31
C ASP A 17 -26.49 6.78 3.95
N SER A 18 -27.13 5.60 3.93
CA SER A 18 -28.43 5.38 4.58
C SER A 18 -28.41 5.64 6.09
N LEU A 19 -27.32 5.32 6.81
CA LEU A 19 -27.19 5.66 8.24
C LEU A 19 -27.08 7.17 8.47
N SER A 20 -26.43 7.90 7.57
CA SER A 20 -26.24 9.35 7.68
C SER A 20 -27.53 10.14 7.51
N GLU A 21 -28.48 9.61 6.75
CA GLU A 21 -29.80 10.20 6.53
C GLU A 21 -30.78 9.97 7.69
N GLN A 22 -30.47 9.04 8.61
CA GLN A 22 -31.35 8.70 9.73
C GLN A 22 -31.20 9.68 10.90
N SER A 23 -32.31 10.29 11.32
CA SER A 23 -32.37 11.12 12.54
C SER A 23 -31.86 10.38 13.80
N LYS A 24 -32.09 9.06 13.87
CA LYS A 24 -31.54 8.19 14.91
C LYS A 24 -30.90 6.95 14.27
N PRO A 25 -29.56 6.96 14.03
CA PRO A 25 -28.88 5.89 13.29
C PRO A 25 -29.05 4.51 13.93
N ASN A 26 -29.62 3.55 13.18
CA ASN A 26 -29.78 2.17 13.62
C ASN A 26 -28.88 1.22 12.83
N ILE A 27 -27.67 1.01 13.35
CA ILE A 27 -26.63 0.19 12.69
C ILE A 27 -27.08 -1.27 12.51
N THR A 28 -27.78 -1.85 13.49
CA THR A 28 -28.19 -3.26 13.43
C THR A 28 -29.23 -3.50 12.35
N LYS A 29 -30.25 -2.63 12.27
CA LYS A 29 -31.28 -2.71 11.22
C LYS A 29 -30.65 -2.50 9.84
N THR A 30 -29.87 -1.44 9.68
CA THR A 30 -29.23 -1.11 8.41
C THR A 30 -28.27 -2.21 7.93
N ALA A 31 -27.52 -2.83 8.83
CA ALA A 31 -26.65 -3.95 8.47
C ALA A 31 -27.42 -5.15 7.88
N ARG A 32 -28.63 -5.44 8.40
CA ARG A 32 -29.49 -6.51 7.88
C ARG A 32 -30.05 -6.16 6.51
N GLU A 33 -30.52 -4.92 6.34
CA GLU A 33 -31.09 -4.41 5.09
C GLU A 33 -30.09 -4.47 3.92
N PHE A 34 -28.86 -4.03 4.14
CA PHE A 34 -27.80 -4.05 3.14
C PHE A 34 -27.03 -5.39 3.09
N ALA A 35 -27.44 -6.38 3.88
CA ALA A 35 -26.80 -7.69 4.00
C ALA A 35 -25.28 -7.63 4.25
N VAL A 36 -24.83 -6.69 5.10
CA VAL A 36 -23.41 -6.49 5.46
C VAL A 36 -23.11 -6.95 6.89
N PRO A 37 -21.87 -7.37 7.19
CA PRO A 37 -21.49 -7.70 8.57
C PRO A 37 -21.59 -6.47 9.49
N MET A 38 -22.42 -6.57 10.52
CA MET A 38 -22.73 -5.48 11.45
C MET A 38 -21.48 -4.89 12.12
N HIS A 39 -20.51 -5.72 12.51
CA HIS A 39 -19.26 -5.26 13.13
C HIS A 39 -18.43 -4.39 12.15
N ARG A 40 -18.45 -4.69 10.85
CA ARG A 40 -17.76 -3.87 9.84
C ARG A 40 -18.46 -2.54 9.66
N LEU A 41 -19.79 -2.54 9.54
CA LEU A 41 -20.58 -1.31 9.41
C LEU A 41 -20.38 -0.40 10.62
N ARG A 42 -20.45 -0.94 11.84
CA ARG A 42 -20.18 -0.19 13.08
C ARG A 42 -18.79 0.45 13.09
N ARG A 43 -17.75 -0.30 12.70
CA ARG A 43 -16.38 0.24 12.63
C ARG A 43 -16.26 1.36 11.60
N ARG A 44 -16.91 1.21 10.45
CA ARG A 44 -16.92 2.22 9.38
C ARG A 44 -17.67 3.48 9.79
N TRP A 45 -18.83 3.34 10.43
CA TRP A 45 -19.60 4.44 10.97
C TRP A 45 -18.81 5.28 11.98
N LYS A 46 -17.92 4.65 12.75
CA LYS A 46 -16.99 5.31 13.68
C LYS A 46 -15.75 5.92 13.00
N GLY A 47 -15.74 6.08 11.67
CA GLY A 47 -14.62 6.68 10.92
C GLY A 47 -13.49 5.72 10.53
N GLY A 48 -13.69 4.40 10.65
CA GLY A 48 -12.67 3.43 10.23
C GLY A 48 -12.45 3.43 8.71
N LYS A 49 -11.19 3.39 8.26
CA LYS A 49 -10.85 3.27 6.83
C LYS A 49 -11.26 1.92 6.24
N SER A 50 -11.61 1.91 4.95
CA SER A 50 -11.82 0.69 4.19
C SER A 50 -10.54 -0.12 4.01
N LEU A 51 -10.67 -1.38 3.59
CA LEU A 51 -9.50 -2.17 3.19
C LEU A 51 -8.73 -1.51 2.04
N PHE A 52 -9.46 -0.87 1.13
CA PHE A 52 -8.93 -0.28 -0.10
C PHE A 52 -8.36 1.13 0.09
N GLN A 53 -8.76 1.82 1.16
CA GLN A 53 -8.24 3.13 1.57
C GLN A 53 -7.00 3.01 2.48
N ARG A 54 -6.71 1.83 3.00
CA ARG A 54 -5.53 1.61 3.83
C ARG A 54 -4.30 1.49 2.95
N GLN A 55 -3.21 2.13 3.37
CA GLN A 55 -1.88 1.82 2.86
C GLN A 55 -1.65 0.30 3.02
N PRO A 56 -1.29 -0.43 1.95
CA PRO A 56 -1.00 -1.85 2.06
C PRO A 56 0.08 -2.10 3.10
N ASN A 57 -0.17 -3.04 4.03
CA ASN A 57 0.80 -3.39 5.06
C ASN A 57 2.15 -3.79 4.43
N GLY A 58 3.24 -3.13 4.83
CA GLY A 58 4.60 -3.42 4.38
C GLY A 58 5.11 -2.58 3.20
N ARG A 59 4.44 -1.46 2.87
CA ARG A 59 5.10 -0.37 2.13
C ARG A 59 5.96 0.42 3.11
N LYS A 60 7.29 0.34 2.93
CA LYS A 60 8.25 1.18 3.67
C LYS A 60 8.41 2.53 2.99
N LEU A 61 8.44 2.55 1.66
CA LEU A 61 8.45 3.76 0.85
C LEU A 61 7.02 4.30 0.67
N THR A 62 6.89 5.63 0.65
CA THR A 62 5.69 6.32 0.16
C THR A 62 5.51 6.06 -1.34
N PRO A 63 4.32 6.29 -1.93
CA PRO A 63 4.14 6.16 -3.38
C PRO A 63 5.11 7.02 -4.21
N ALA A 64 5.44 8.22 -3.73
CA ALA A 64 6.41 9.09 -4.40
C ALA A 64 7.84 8.51 -4.34
N GLN A 65 8.25 8.04 -3.16
CA GLN A 65 9.55 7.39 -2.98
C GLN A 65 9.67 6.08 -3.78
N GLU A 66 8.62 5.25 -3.81
CA GLU A 66 8.60 4.02 -4.61
C GLU A 66 8.66 4.36 -6.11
N GLY A 67 8.03 5.46 -6.55
CA GLY A 67 8.15 5.99 -7.91
C GLY A 67 9.58 6.43 -8.25
N ALA A 68 10.22 7.23 -7.40
CA ALA A 68 11.61 7.65 -7.58
C ALA A 68 12.58 6.46 -7.67
N LEU A 69 12.36 5.41 -6.87
CA LEU A 69 13.14 4.17 -6.97
C LEU A 69 12.95 3.46 -8.32
N CYS A 70 11.73 3.45 -8.87
CA CYS A 70 11.46 2.86 -10.18
C CYS A 70 12.18 3.64 -11.30
N GLU A 71 12.09 4.97 -11.28
CA GLU A 71 12.81 5.83 -12.21
C GLU A 71 14.33 5.63 -12.13
N TYR A 72 14.87 5.48 -10.92
CA TYR A 72 16.28 5.17 -10.70
C TYR A 72 16.67 3.82 -11.33
N ILE A 73 15.88 2.76 -11.14
CA ILE A 73 16.13 1.45 -11.77
C ILE A 73 16.11 1.57 -13.30
N GLU A 74 15.11 2.28 -13.85
CA GLU A 74 14.93 2.45 -15.28
C GLU A 74 16.04 3.27 -15.93
N TYR A 75 16.51 4.32 -15.25
CA TYR A 75 17.67 5.10 -15.68
C TYR A 75 18.90 4.20 -15.82
N PHE A 76 19.24 3.41 -14.80
CA PHE A 76 20.38 2.48 -14.85
C PHE A 76 20.23 1.43 -15.95
N ASP A 77 19.01 0.95 -16.21
CA ASP A 77 18.75 0.04 -17.31
C ASP A 77 18.90 0.71 -18.68
N SER A 78 18.50 1.97 -18.83
CA SER A 78 18.63 2.73 -20.08
C SER A 78 20.08 2.96 -20.50
N VAL A 79 20.99 3.08 -19.54
CA VAL A 79 22.43 3.30 -19.77
C VAL A 79 23.23 1.99 -19.77
N GLY A 80 22.56 0.83 -19.77
CA GLY A 80 23.20 -0.49 -19.80
C GLY A 80 23.85 -0.92 -18.48
N ALA A 81 23.60 -0.20 -17.38
CA ALA A 81 24.20 -0.43 -16.07
C ALA A 81 23.20 -1.02 -15.06
N SER A 82 22.35 -1.97 -15.49
CA SER A 82 21.30 -2.60 -14.68
C SER A 82 21.74 -2.95 -13.25
N ILE A 83 20.98 -2.43 -12.27
CA ILE A 83 21.25 -2.69 -10.85
C ILE A 83 20.64 -4.00 -10.37
N ASN A 84 21.35 -4.69 -9.48
CA ASN A 84 20.89 -5.97 -8.95
C ASN A 84 19.95 -5.81 -7.74
N ARG A 85 19.34 -6.91 -7.32
CA ARG A 85 18.42 -7.01 -6.18
C ARG A 85 18.97 -6.40 -4.88
N ARG A 86 20.26 -6.57 -4.57
CA ARG A 86 20.89 -5.98 -3.39
C ARG A 86 20.99 -4.45 -3.53
N GLN A 87 21.38 -3.97 -4.71
CA GLN A 87 21.48 -2.54 -5.00
C GLN A 87 20.10 -1.84 -4.93
N ILE A 88 19.02 -2.51 -5.35
CA ILE A 88 17.65 -1.99 -5.17
C ILE A 88 17.33 -1.78 -3.68
N GLY A 89 17.70 -2.73 -2.82
CA GLY A 89 17.51 -2.61 -1.37
C GLY A 89 18.31 -1.44 -0.79
N VAL A 90 19.58 -1.31 -1.18
CA VAL A 90 20.45 -0.19 -0.76
C VAL A 90 19.86 1.16 -1.20
N ALA A 91 19.44 1.29 -2.47
CA ALA A 91 18.84 2.52 -2.97
C ALA A 91 17.54 2.88 -2.22
N ALA A 92 16.72 1.88 -1.89
CA ALA A 92 15.51 2.08 -1.08
C ALA A 92 15.84 2.55 0.34
N ASP A 93 16.85 1.96 0.98
CA ASP A 93 17.32 2.40 2.30
C ASP A 93 17.90 3.82 2.26
N SER A 94 18.64 4.18 1.20
CA SER A 94 19.16 5.54 1.00
C SER A 94 18.06 6.59 0.85
N ILE A 95 16.96 6.27 0.13
CA ILE A 95 15.80 7.16 0.04
C ILE A 95 15.16 7.39 1.42
N LEU A 96 15.07 6.35 2.24
CA LEU A 96 14.54 6.45 3.61
C LEU A 96 15.47 7.24 4.54
N GLU A 97 16.78 7.08 4.36
CA GLU A 97 17.81 7.82 5.09
C GLU A 97 17.80 9.31 4.74
N GLU A 98 17.61 9.66 3.47
CA GLU A 98 17.54 11.05 3.02
C GLU A 98 16.26 11.77 3.48
N ASP A 99 15.13 11.06 3.55
CA ASP A 99 13.85 11.58 4.07
C ASP A 99 13.82 11.66 5.61
N HIS A 100 14.77 11.01 6.29
CA HIS A 100 14.83 11.00 7.75
C HIS A 100 15.34 12.34 8.30
N PRO A 101 14.62 12.97 9.27
CA PRO A 101 15.05 14.23 9.84
C PRO A 101 16.42 14.11 10.51
N ARG A 102 17.37 14.98 10.14
CA ARG A 102 18.74 14.97 10.68
C ARG A 102 18.81 15.17 12.19
N ASP A 103 17.84 15.88 12.75
CA ASP A 103 17.75 16.16 14.19
C ASP A 103 16.96 15.09 14.96
N SER A 104 16.53 14.02 14.29
CA SER A 104 15.83 12.91 14.95
C SER A 104 16.80 12.12 15.84
N PRO A 105 16.42 11.78 17.08
CA PRO A 105 17.23 10.91 17.95
C PRO A 105 17.15 9.43 17.55
N ASP A 106 16.25 9.06 16.65
CA ASP A 106 16.06 7.69 16.18
C ASP A 106 16.91 7.41 14.93
N ASP A 107 17.30 6.16 14.72
CA ASP A 107 17.95 5.74 13.49
C ASP A 107 16.98 5.81 12.29
N PRO A 108 17.48 6.13 11.07
CA PRO A 108 16.65 6.10 9.89
C PRO A 108 15.98 4.74 9.67
N PRO A 109 14.72 4.72 9.22
CA PRO A 109 14.02 3.48 8.98
C PRO A 109 14.68 2.70 7.83
N LYS A 110 14.91 1.40 8.04
CA LYS A 110 15.40 0.50 6.97
C LYS A 110 14.30 -0.38 6.41
N THR A 111 14.50 -0.83 5.18
CA THR A 111 13.70 -1.89 4.57
C THR A 111 13.95 -3.22 5.30
N GLY A 112 12.89 -4.01 5.48
CA GLY A 112 13.00 -5.32 6.14
C GLY A 112 13.24 -6.46 5.15
N ASP A 113 13.62 -7.65 5.65
CA ASP A 113 14.01 -8.82 4.83
C ASP A 113 13.02 -9.21 3.72
N HIS A 114 11.72 -9.03 3.98
CA HIS A 114 10.66 -9.36 3.04
C HIS A 114 10.24 -8.20 2.12
N TRP A 115 10.74 -6.99 2.35
CA TRP A 115 10.35 -5.80 1.61
C TRP A 115 10.70 -5.95 0.13
N LEU A 116 11.93 -6.34 -0.20
CA LEU A 116 12.37 -6.49 -1.59
C LEU A 116 11.56 -7.53 -2.35
N LYS A 117 11.26 -8.68 -1.71
CA LYS A 117 10.39 -9.72 -2.31
C LYS A 117 8.99 -9.17 -2.61
N ARG A 118 8.45 -8.33 -1.73
CA ARG A 118 7.13 -7.69 -1.91
C ARG A 118 7.16 -6.59 -2.96
N PHE A 119 8.25 -5.82 -3.04
CA PHE A 119 8.49 -4.81 -4.08
C PHE A 119 8.52 -5.46 -5.46
N LEU A 120 9.35 -6.50 -5.66
CA LEU A 120 9.44 -7.22 -6.93
C LEU A 120 8.15 -7.95 -7.33
N LYS A 121 7.28 -8.29 -6.37
CA LYS A 121 5.93 -8.81 -6.66
C LYS A 121 5.00 -7.73 -7.22
N ARG A 122 5.21 -6.47 -6.85
CA ARG A 122 4.49 -5.31 -7.40
C ARG A 122 5.05 -4.87 -8.74
N HIS A 123 6.36 -5.04 -8.92
CA HIS A 123 7.13 -4.66 -10.10
C HIS A 123 7.79 -5.88 -10.77
N PRO A 124 6.99 -6.79 -11.37
CA PRO A 124 7.52 -8.01 -11.99
C PRO A 124 8.52 -7.74 -13.13
N GLU A 125 8.45 -6.58 -13.76
CA GLU A 125 9.38 -6.11 -14.79
C GLU A 125 10.84 -6.04 -14.32
N TYR A 126 11.09 -5.91 -13.02
CA TYR A 126 12.43 -5.91 -12.42
C TYR A 126 12.90 -7.31 -11.97
N TYR A 127 12.03 -8.33 -12.04
CA TYR A 127 12.39 -9.71 -11.64
C TYR A 127 13.31 -10.40 -12.67
N ILE A 128 13.15 -10.04 -13.95
CA ILE A 128 13.68 -10.79 -15.10
C ILE A 128 15.01 -10.23 -15.62
N ARG A 129 15.42 -9.04 -15.16
CA ARG A 129 16.58 -8.32 -15.71
C ARG A 129 17.89 -8.95 -15.23
N ARG A 130 18.39 -9.96 -15.94
CA ARG A 130 19.81 -10.37 -15.89
C ARG A 130 20.63 -9.21 -16.45
N ARG A 131 21.79 -8.93 -15.85
CA ARG A 131 22.75 -7.94 -16.37
C ARG A 131 22.97 -8.20 -17.86
N LYS A 132 22.70 -7.21 -18.72
CA LYS A 132 23.25 -7.24 -20.07
C LYS A 132 24.77 -7.11 -19.93
N ALA A 133 25.51 -7.95 -20.65
CA ALA A 133 26.95 -7.75 -20.76
C ALA A 133 27.18 -6.38 -21.41
N LEU A 134 28.15 -5.64 -20.89
CA LEU A 134 28.68 -4.46 -21.58
C LEU A 134 29.53 -5.02 -22.72
N ASP A 135 29.08 -4.84 -23.97
CA ASP A 135 29.89 -5.07 -25.18
C ASP A 135 30.87 -3.91 -25.40
#